data_AF-A0A8J7PRE3-F1
#
_entry.id   AF-A0A8J7PRE3-F1
#
_cell.length_a   1.000
_cell.length_b   1.000
_cell.length_c   1.000
_cell.angle_alpha   90.00
_cell.angle_beta   90.00
_cell.angle_gamma   90.00
#
_symmetry.space_group_name_H-M   'P 1'
#
loop_
_entity.id
_entity.type
_entity.pdbx_description
1 polymer ?
#
loop_
_entity_poly.entity_id
_entity_poly.type
_entity_poly.pdbx_seq_one_letter_code
_entity_poly.pdbx_strand_id
1 'polypeptide(L)'
;MGNENRFDTIVGRQLRQARAAGIHPPVLATLSSDARPARAAFAGHYGGRLKPRGKDWVRGVGQIVTWSVADAIRLLRRHAGLGGNLVANLLDDSPETVDTWSLDWGRALSVSGFRDEDLVLTSCALYDDLPFAVCDCCAAKHGPGNEHMPSAGNDRGAAHEALVRSAALVGIVTARVMPAVDYPVPETVDLPVRDDELAHILQAYYVDSPVLVINVLTALRKAHADGHRWLAGVLNDRPELGNLARRVRVGGGGVDTARTPDGGNDAETSGVEDNPKTVF
;
A
#
# COMPACT_ATOMS: atom_id res chain seq x y z
N MET A 1 9.32 -18.43 32.58
CA MET A 1 10.04 -19.62 32.07
C MET A 1 9.14 -20.78 31.60
N GLY A 2 7.79 -20.69 31.59
CA GLY A 2 6.93 -21.82 31.16
C GLY A 2 6.29 -21.75 29.77
N ASN A 3 6.34 -20.59 29.09
CA ASN A 3 5.62 -20.39 27.82
C ASN A 3 6.46 -20.66 26.56
N GLU A 4 7.76 -20.35 26.58
CA GLU A 4 8.65 -20.56 25.42
C GLU A 4 8.69 -22.04 25.01
N ASN A 5 8.92 -22.94 25.97
CA ASN A 5 8.91 -24.39 25.72
C ASN A 5 7.57 -24.90 25.14
N ARG A 6 6.44 -24.27 25.51
CA ARG A 6 5.12 -24.64 24.97
C ARG A 6 4.94 -24.16 23.53
N PHE A 7 5.35 -22.94 23.22
CA PHE A 7 5.25 -22.39 21.87
C PHE A 7 6.06 -23.24 20.90
N ASP A 8 7.33 -23.49 21.20
CA ASP A 8 8.23 -24.29 20.35
C ASP A 8 7.71 -25.71 20.14
N THR A 9 7.16 -26.32 21.20
CA THR A 9 6.54 -27.65 21.12
C THR A 9 5.34 -27.66 20.14
N ILE A 10 4.52 -26.62 20.16
CA ILE A 10 3.35 -26.51 19.27
C ILE A 10 3.81 -26.25 17.83
N VAL A 11 4.72 -25.30 17.62
CA VAL A 11 5.27 -24.98 16.30
C VAL A 11 5.92 -26.22 15.67
N GLY A 12 6.82 -26.89 16.39
CA GLY A 12 7.47 -28.09 15.91
C GLY A 12 6.48 -29.21 15.57
N ARG A 13 5.39 -29.34 16.35
CA ARG A 13 4.31 -30.28 16.04
C ARG A 13 3.57 -29.91 14.76
N GLN A 14 3.19 -28.65 14.59
CA GLN A 14 2.46 -28.16 13.41
C GLN A 14 3.29 -28.31 12.13
N LEU A 15 4.58 -27.95 12.17
CA LEU A 15 5.49 -28.14 11.03
C LEU A 15 5.68 -29.62 10.67
N ARG A 16 5.81 -30.51 11.66
CA ARG A 16 5.86 -31.97 11.39
C ARG A 16 4.57 -32.48 10.76
N GLN A 17 3.41 -31.99 11.21
CA GLN A 17 2.11 -32.36 10.63
C GLN A 17 1.98 -31.87 9.19
N ALA A 18 2.41 -30.65 8.90
CA ALA A 18 2.40 -30.09 7.55
C ALA A 18 3.31 -30.89 6.59
N ARG A 19 4.53 -31.23 7.03
CA ARG A 19 5.44 -32.10 6.26
C ARG A 19 4.83 -33.47 6.00
N ALA A 20 4.22 -34.10 7.00
CA ALA A 20 3.54 -35.38 6.85
C ALA A 20 2.34 -35.32 5.88
N ALA A 21 1.72 -34.14 5.74
CA ALA A 21 0.64 -33.87 4.79
C ALA A 21 1.13 -33.42 3.40
N GLY A 22 2.45 -33.35 3.16
CA GLY A 22 3.03 -32.92 1.89
C GLY A 22 2.93 -31.42 1.62
N ILE A 23 2.73 -30.59 2.65
CA ILE A 23 2.62 -29.14 2.51
C ILE A 23 4.03 -28.52 2.50
N HIS A 24 4.42 -27.93 1.37
CA HIS A 24 5.70 -27.22 1.23
C HIS A 24 5.61 -26.05 0.21
N PRO A 25 6.08 -24.84 0.55
CA PRO A 25 6.47 -24.41 1.90
C PRO A 25 5.24 -24.27 2.82
N PRO A 26 5.33 -24.64 4.10
CA PRO A 26 4.26 -24.42 5.07
C PRO A 26 4.14 -22.94 5.45
N VAL A 27 2.90 -22.50 5.67
CA VAL A 27 2.58 -21.22 6.32
C VAL A 27 2.12 -21.49 7.74
N LEU A 28 2.97 -21.19 8.72
CA LEU A 28 2.63 -21.22 10.13
C LEU A 28 1.87 -19.94 10.49
N ALA A 29 0.57 -20.04 10.75
CA ALA A 29 -0.26 -18.89 11.09
C ALA A 29 -0.58 -18.85 12.58
N THR A 30 -0.39 -17.67 13.20
CA THR A 30 -0.89 -17.35 14.54
C THR A 30 -2.15 -16.51 14.44
N LEU A 31 -3.24 -17.01 15.00
CA LEU A 31 -4.57 -16.41 14.87
C LEU A 31 -5.03 -15.83 16.19
N SER A 32 -5.11 -14.51 16.27
CA SER A 32 -5.67 -13.82 17.44
C SER A 32 -7.19 -13.94 17.47
N SER A 33 -7.76 -14.26 18.64
CA SER A 33 -9.22 -14.27 18.84
C SER A 33 -9.84 -12.87 18.82
N ASP A 34 -9.01 -11.82 18.92
CA ASP A 34 -9.46 -10.43 18.97
C ASP A 34 -9.50 -9.82 17.56
N ALA A 35 -8.77 -10.41 16.61
CA ALA A 35 -8.76 -10.00 15.21
C ALA A 35 -9.98 -10.57 14.47
N ARG A 36 -10.91 -9.70 14.03
CA ARG A 36 -12.07 -10.11 13.23
C ARG A 36 -11.67 -10.88 11.96
N PRO A 37 -10.67 -10.44 11.17
CA PRO A 37 -10.18 -11.20 10.02
C PRO A 37 -9.73 -12.62 10.36
N ALA A 38 -8.91 -12.78 11.40
CA ALA A 38 -8.41 -14.09 11.84
C ALA A 38 -9.54 -15.04 12.29
N ARG A 39 -10.54 -14.52 13.01
CA ARG A 39 -11.73 -15.31 13.37
C ARG A 39 -12.53 -15.74 12.15
N ALA A 40 -12.70 -14.87 11.17
CA ALA A 40 -13.43 -15.17 9.94
C ALA A 40 -12.70 -16.21 9.11
N ALA A 41 -11.38 -16.10 8.96
CA ALA A 41 -10.55 -17.08 8.27
C ALA A 41 -10.57 -18.45 8.96
N PHE A 42 -10.43 -18.47 10.30
CA PHE A 42 -10.54 -19.71 11.06
C PHE A 42 -11.91 -20.37 10.86
N ALA A 43 -13.00 -19.61 10.96
CA ALA A 43 -14.35 -20.13 10.76
C ALA A 43 -14.59 -20.62 9.33
N GLY A 44 -14.08 -19.88 8.33
CA GLY A 44 -14.19 -20.23 6.92
C GLY A 44 -13.42 -21.49 6.53
N HIS A 45 -12.32 -21.81 7.23
CA HIS A 45 -11.50 -22.99 6.94
C HIS A 45 -11.87 -24.20 7.80
N TYR A 46 -12.11 -24.02 9.11
CA TYR A 46 -12.31 -25.11 10.06
C TYR A 46 -13.77 -25.33 10.48
N GLY A 47 -14.72 -24.52 9.98
CA GLY A 47 -16.16 -24.69 10.24
C GLY A 47 -16.60 -24.38 11.68
N GLY A 48 -15.82 -23.60 12.45
CA GLY A 48 -16.11 -23.32 13.85
C GLY A 48 -15.58 -21.97 14.34
N ARG A 49 -15.98 -21.57 15.55
CA ARG A 49 -15.49 -20.32 16.16
C ARG A 49 -14.07 -20.51 16.69
N LEU A 50 -13.19 -19.57 16.39
CA LEU A 50 -11.89 -19.43 17.05
C LEU A 50 -12.11 -19.10 18.54
N LYS A 51 -11.63 -19.97 19.44
CA LYS A 51 -11.79 -19.82 20.89
C LYS A 51 -10.42 -19.78 21.56
N PRO A 52 -10.25 -19.00 22.65
CA PRO A 52 -8.97 -18.85 23.34
C PRO A 52 -8.63 -20.05 24.24
N ARG A 53 -8.65 -21.25 23.66
CA ARG A 53 -8.44 -22.54 24.33
C ARG A 53 -8.14 -23.61 23.29
N GLY A 54 -7.36 -24.62 23.68
CA GLY A 54 -7.07 -25.77 22.83
C GLY A 54 -5.63 -26.25 22.96
N LYS A 55 -5.33 -27.38 22.31
CA LYS A 55 -4.01 -28.00 22.33
C LYS A 55 -2.94 -27.18 21.59
N ASP A 56 -3.37 -26.37 20.63
CA ASP A 56 -2.55 -25.52 19.77
C ASP A 56 -2.72 -24.02 20.11
N TRP A 57 -3.34 -23.72 21.26
CA TRP A 57 -3.49 -22.36 21.76
C TRP A 57 -2.31 -21.98 22.68
N VAL A 58 -1.74 -20.79 22.43
CA VAL A 58 -0.69 -20.16 23.25
C VAL A 58 -1.22 -18.83 23.78
N ARG A 59 -1.19 -18.66 25.11
CA ARG A 59 -1.66 -17.42 25.76
C ARG A 59 -0.79 -16.24 25.32
N GLY A 60 -1.42 -15.17 24.84
CA GLY A 60 -0.72 -13.97 24.35
C GLY A 60 -0.33 -14.01 22.88
N VAL A 61 -0.38 -15.18 22.23
CA VAL A 61 -0.08 -15.35 20.81
C VAL A 61 -1.36 -15.68 20.03
N GLY A 62 -2.07 -16.74 20.44
CA GLY A 62 -3.32 -17.16 19.81
C GLY A 62 -3.31 -18.63 19.43
N GLN A 63 -4.15 -18.97 18.45
CA GLN A 63 -4.25 -20.31 17.88
C GLN A 63 -3.19 -20.47 16.79
N ILE A 64 -2.32 -21.47 16.94
CA ILE A 64 -1.31 -21.81 15.95
C ILE A 64 -1.88 -22.85 15.00
N VAL A 65 -1.77 -22.62 13.70
CA VAL A 65 -2.16 -23.57 12.66
C VAL A 65 -1.12 -23.56 11.53
N THR A 66 -1.16 -24.58 10.68
CA THR A 66 -0.39 -24.57 9.43
C THR A 66 -1.30 -24.70 8.23
N TRP A 67 -1.01 -23.91 7.21
CA TRP A 67 -1.67 -23.92 5.91
C TRP A 67 -0.66 -24.16 4.79
N SER A 68 -1.16 -24.55 3.62
CA SER A 68 -0.43 -24.38 2.37
C SER A 68 -0.37 -22.89 1.99
N VAL A 69 0.60 -22.49 1.17
CA VAL A 69 0.65 -21.14 0.59
C VAL A 69 -0.65 -20.81 -0.14
N ALA A 70 -1.18 -21.75 -0.93
CA ALA A 70 -2.44 -21.57 -1.65
C ALA A 70 -3.64 -21.33 -0.70
N ASP A 71 -3.74 -22.06 0.40
CA ASP A 71 -4.80 -21.83 1.40
C ASP A 71 -4.63 -20.50 2.12
N ALA A 72 -3.40 -20.13 2.49
CA ALA A 72 -3.12 -18.84 3.12
C ALA A 72 -3.54 -17.70 2.19
N ILE A 73 -3.11 -17.72 0.92
CA ILE A 73 -3.50 -16.74 -0.12
C ILE A 73 -5.02 -16.66 -0.22
N ARG A 74 -5.72 -17.80 -0.34
CA ARG A 74 -7.18 -17.85 -0.45
C ARG A 74 -7.86 -17.23 0.77
N LEU A 75 -7.39 -17.54 1.97
CA LEU A 75 -7.96 -17.03 3.22
C LEU A 75 -7.68 -15.53 3.39
N LEU A 76 -6.47 -15.09 3.04
CA LEU A 76 -6.07 -13.69 3.07
C LEU A 76 -6.96 -12.83 2.18
N ARG A 77 -7.08 -13.22 0.91
CA ARG A 77 -7.91 -12.51 -0.07
C ARG A 77 -9.37 -12.44 0.33
N ARG A 78 -9.87 -13.47 1.01
CA ARG A 78 -11.28 -13.56 1.40
C ARG A 78 -11.62 -12.77 2.67
N HIS A 79 -10.66 -12.61 3.59
CA HIS A 79 -10.98 -12.22 4.97
C HIS A 79 -10.18 -11.04 5.52
N ALA A 80 -9.08 -10.63 4.88
CA ALA A 80 -8.15 -9.64 5.43
C ALA A 80 -8.05 -8.33 4.63
N GLY A 81 -9.01 -8.05 3.75
CA GLY A 81 -9.10 -6.75 3.09
C GLY A 81 -7.88 -6.42 2.23
N LEU A 82 -7.54 -5.14 2.13
CA LEU A 82 -6.42 -4.64 1.35
C LEU A 82 -5.08 -5.22 1.85
N GLY A 83 -4.79 -5.14 3.15
CA GLY A 83 -3.55 -5.68 3.72
C GLY A 83 -3.41 -7.19 3.53
N GLY A 84 -4.52 -7.92 3.62
CA GLY A 84 -4.58 -9.34 3.28
C GLY A 84 -4.20 -9.61 1.84
N ASN A 85 -4.76 -8.86 0.88
CA ASN A 85 -4.41 -9.00 -0.52
C ASN A 85 -2.93 -8.70 -0.80
N LEU A 86 -2.40 -7.63 -0.19
CA LEU A 86 -1.00 -7.23 -0.34
C LEU A 86 -0.04 -8.33 0.15
N VAL A 87 -0.32 -8.91 1.33
CA VAL A 87 0.46 -10.05 1.83
C VAL A 87 0.24 -11.30 0.96
N ALA A 88 -0.98 -11.52 0.45
CA ALA A 88 -1.23 -12.63 -0.47
C ALA A 88 -0.44 -12.48 -1.79
N ASN A 89 -0.24 -11.25 -2.28
CA ASN A 89 0.60 -10.99 -3.45
C ASN A 89 2.07 -11.30 -3.17
N LEU A 90 2.58 -10.96 -1.98
CA LEU A 90 3.94 -11.32 -1.56
C LEU A 90 4.14 -12.84 -1.44
N LEU A 91 3.13 -13.57 -0.97
CA LEU A 91 3.19 -15.04 -0.90
C LEU A 91 3.14 -15.71 -2.30
N ASP A 92 2.42 -15.10 -3.23
CA ASP A 92 2.20 -15.60 -4.60
C ASP A 92 3.41 -15.33 -5.52
N ASP A 93 4.07 -14.18 -5.33
CA ASP A 93 5.20 -13.71 -6.15
C ASP A 93 6.34 -13.23 -5.24
N SER A 94 6.88 -14.15 -4.43
CA SER A 94 7.95 -13.82 -3.50
C SER A 94 9.28 -13.60 -4.23
N PRO A 95 10.03 -12.54 -3.91
CA PRO A 95 11.34 -12.29 -4.52
C PRO A 95 12.42 -13.27 -4.00
N GLU A 96 12.15 -13.97 -2.89
CA GLU A 96 13.10 -14.85 -2.22
C GLU A 96 12.58 -16.29 -2.17
N THR A 97 13.51 -17.25 -2.12
CA THR A 97 13.15 -18.64 -1.83
C THR A 97 12.91 -18.79 -0.33
N VAL A 98 11.72 -19.24 0.05
CA VAL A 98 11.29 -19.39 1.44
C VAL A 98 10.94 -20.84 1.74
N ASP A 99 11.57 -21.41 2.77
CA ASP A 99 11.32 -22.77 3.25
C ASP A 99 10.10 -22.85 4.17
N THR A 100 9.83 -21.77 4.92
CA THR A 100 8.69 -21.67 5.84
C THR A 100 8.26 -20.22 5.98
N TRP A 101 6.95 -20.00 5.90
CA TRP A 101 6.34 -18.71 6.18
C TRP A 101 5.78 -18.68 7.60
N SER A 102 5.90 -17.54 8.26
CA SER A 102 5.18 -17.19 9.47
C SER A 102 4.19 -16.07 9.16
N LEU A 103 2.95 -16.22 9.62
CA LEU A 103 1.89 -15.25 9.42
C LEU A 103 1.24 -14.92 10.77
N ASP A 104 1.43 -13.70 11.26
CA ASP A 104 0.75 -13.24 12.47
C ASP A 104 -0.50 -12.43 12.13
N TRP A 105 -1.66 -13.02 12.44
CA TRP A 105 -2.97 -12.46 12.15
C TRP A 105 -3.60 -11.87 13.42
N GLY A 106 -3.06 -10.71 13.78
CA GLY A 106 -3.38 -9.94 14.98
C GLY A 106 -4.09 -8.63 14.66
N ARG A 107 -3.71 -7.56 15.38
CA ARG A 107 -4.21 -6.20 15.12
C ARG A 107 -3.72 -5.63 13.78
N ALA A 108 -2.49 -5.99 13.43
CA ALA A 108 -1.96 -5.87 12.08
C ALA A 108 -1.74 -7.27 11.53
N LEU A 109 -1.42 -7.35 10.24
CA LEU A 109 -1.04 -8.57 9.58
C LEU A 109 0.46 -8.54 9.32
N SER A 110 1.22 -9.37 10.02
CA SER A 110 2.66 -9.52 9.82
C SER A 110 2.96 -10.81 9.09
N VAL A 111 3.92 -10.77 8.18
CA VAL A 111 4.41 -11.92 7.42
C VAL A 111 5.92 -11.96 7.46
N SER A 112 6.47 -13.15 7.67
CA SER A 112 7.92 -13.38 7.68
C SER A 112 8.23 -14.64 6.90
N GLY A 113 9.30 -14.61 6.11
CA GLY A 113 9.79 -15.75 5.36
C GLY A 113 11.14 -16.18 5.91
N PHE A 114 11.32 -17.49 6.07
CA PHE A 114 12.54 -18.09 6.59
C PHE A 114 13.15 -19.05 5.58
N ARG A 115 14.48 -19.02 5.46
CA ARG A 115 15.29 -19.98 4.71
C ARG A 115 16.36 -20.55 5.63
N ASP A 116 16.43 -21.87 5.78
CA ASP A 116 17.37 -22.53 6.71
C ASP A 116 17.38 -21.92 8.14
N GLU A 117 16.21 -21.52 8.64
CA GLU A 117 15.99 -20.83 9.94
C GLU A 117 16.35 -19.34 9.97
N ASP A 118 17.03 -18.81 8.97
CA ASP A 118 17.33 -17.38 8.84
C ASP A 118 16.10 -16.61 8.33
N LEU A 119 15.82 -15.47 8.95
CA LEU A 119 14.84 -14.52 8.43
C LEU A 119 15.37 -13.92 7.13
N VAL A 120 14.65 -14.12 6.03
CA VAL A 120 15.03 -13.58 4.70
C VAL A 120 14.13 -12.44 4.24
N LEU A 121 12.93 -12.33 4.81
CA LEU A 121 12.02 -11.24 4.56
C LEU A 121 11.08 -11.05 5.74
N THR A 122 10.69 -9.81 6.00
CA THR A 122 9.59 -9.49 6.91
C THR A 122 8.76 -8.35 6.35
N SER A 123 7.45 -8.37 6.59
CA SER A 123 6.57 -7.28 6.20
C SER A 123 5.36 -7.20 7.12
N CYS A 124 4.73 -6.03 7.15
CA CYS A 124 3.56 -5.75 7.98
C CYS A 124 2.57 -4.86 7.23
N ALA A 125 1.29 -5.24 7.28
CA ALA A 125 0.18 -4.52 6.67
C ALA A 125 -0.92 -4.21 7.68
N LEU A 126 -1.59 -3.07 7.50
CA LEU A 126 -2.90 -2.83 8.08
C LEU A 126 -3.97 -3.41 7.15
N TYR A 127 -5.08 -3.87 7.72
CA TYR A 127 -6.12 -4.56 6.94
C TYR A 127 -6.79 -3.67 5.91
N ASP A 128 -7.28 -2.50 6.33
CA ASP A 128 -8.08 -1.60 5.48
C ASP A 128 -7.56 -0.15 5.52
N ASP A 129 -6.40 0.09 6.14
CA ASP A 129 -5.79 1.41 6.30
C ASP A 129 -4.48 1.51 5.53
N LEU A 130 -4.24 2.66 4.90
CA LEU A 130 -2.95 2.94 4.27
C LEU A 130 -1.90 3.32 5.32
N PRO A 131 -0.63 2.91 5.13
CA PRO A 131 0.46 3.21 6.06
C PRO A 131 0.78 4.71 6.18
N PHE A 132 0.25 5.55 5.27
CA PHE A 132 0.38 7.01 5.32
C PHE A 132 -0.92 7.72 5.74
N ALA A 133 -2.01 7.00 6.02
CA ALA A 133 -3.25 7.55 6.57
C ALA A 133 -3.16 7.71 8.10
N VAL A 134 -1.99 8.09 8.60
CA VAL A 134 -1.69 8.22 10.02
C VAL A 134 -2.12 9.62 10.47
N CYS A 135 -2.90 9.75 11.55
CA CYS A 135 -3.21 11.07 12.12
C CYS A 135 -1.90 11.82 12.44
N ASP A 136 -1.92 13.15 12.39
CA ASP A 136 -0.80 14.00 12.85
C ASP A 136 -0.29 13.60 14.25
N CYS A 137 -1.20 13.11 15.10
CA CYS A 137 -0.93 12.63 16.44
C CYS A 137 -0.05 11.36 16.52
N CYS A 138 -0.14 10.51 15.50
CA CYS A 138 0.60 9.27 15.37
C CYS A 138 1.86 9.48 14.51
N ALA A 139 1.83 10.38 13.52
CA ALA A 139 3.01 10.81 12.77
C ALA A 139 4.08 11.41 13.72
N ALA A 140 3.65 12.19 14.72
CA ALA A 140 4.52 12.75 15.74
C ALA A 140 5.13 11.73 16.72
N LYS A 141 4.52 10.54 16.86
CA LYS A 141 4.95 9.50 17.83
C LYS A 141 5.79 8.39 17.21
N HIS A 142 5.52 8.06 15.94
CA HIS A 142 6.13 6.91 15.28
C HIS A 142 7.31 7.28 14.39
N GLY A 143 7.60 8.58 14.24
CA GLY A 143 8.55 9.05 13.23
C GLY A 143 8.00 8.83 11.82
N PRO A 144 8.46 9.60 10.82
CA PRO A 144 8.02 9.39 9.46
C PRO A 144 8.61 8.07 8.94
N GLY A 145 7.80 7.01 8.88
CA GLY A 145 8.08 5.79 8.08
C GLY A 145 8.01 6.04 6.56
N ASN A 146 8.27 7.28 6.17
CA ASN A 146 8.48 7.77 4.81
C ASN A 146 9.46 8.94 4.99
N GLU A 147 10.70 8.62 5.33
CA GLU A 147 11.77 9.60 5.21
C GLU A 147 11.77 10.12 3.77
N HIS A 148 11.65 11.45 3.66
CA HIS A 148 11.80 12.27 2.47
C HIS A 148 10.51 12.66 1.73
N MET A 149 9.75 13.57 2.35
CA MET A 149 9.17 14.68 1.60
C MET A 149 9.35 16.00 2.34
N PRO A 150 9.95 17.01 1.71
CA PRO A 150 10.26 18.27 2.37
C PRO A 150 8.98 19.06 2.66
N SER A 151 8.72 19.30 3.95
CA SER A 151 7.71 20.25 4.41
C SER A 151 8.31 21.67 4.44
N ALA A 152 7.66 22.62 3.80
CA ALA A 152 7.60 23.97 4.35
C ALA A 152 6.20 24.07 5.03
N GLY A 153 6.03 24.72 6.21
CA GLY A 153 4.84 24.83 7.13
C GLY A 153 3.63 25.86 7.08
N ASN A 154 2.66 25.68 7.95
CA ASN A 154 1.81 26.73 8.56
C ASN A 154 0.88 27.62 7.70
N ASP A 155 0.09 26.97 6.86
CA ASP A 155 -1.32 27.23 6.50
C ASP A 155 -1.90 25.93 5.88
N ARG A 156 -1.30 24.83 6.33
CA ARG A 156 -0.82 23.78 5.43
C ARG A 156 -1.53 22.46 5.62
N GLY A 157 -2.50 22.31 6.52
CA GLY A 157 -3.13 21.01 6.80
C GLY A 157 -3.68 20.31 5.55
N ALA A 158 -4.68 20.91 4.88
CA ALA A 158 -5.29 20.31 3.70
C ALA A 158 -4.35 20.27 2.47
N ALA A 159 -3.53 21.31 2.28
CA ALA A 159 -2.56 21.36 1.17
C ALA A 159 -1.41 20.35 1.36
N HIS A 160 -0.99 20.12 2.60
CA HIS A 160 0.02 19.13 2.99
C HIS A 160 -0.55 17.73 2.87
N GLU A 161 -1.77 17.49 3.34
CA GLU A 161 -2.44 16.20 3.17
C GLU A 161 -2.60 15.85 1.68
N ALA A 162 -3.04 16.81 0.86
CA ALA A 162 -3.13 16.66 -0.59
C ALA A 162 -1.76 16.32 -1.22
N LEU A 163 -0.70 16.98 -0.79
CA LEU A 163 0.67 16.73 -1.26
C LEU A 163 1.15 15.34 -0.86
N VAL A 164 1.01 14.98 0.42
CA VAL A 164 1.42 13.68 0.97
C VAL A 164 0.69 12.56 0.26
N ARG A 165 -0.64 12.68 0.08
CA ARG A 165 -1.45 11.69 -0.62
C ARG A 165 -1.10 11.60 -2.10
N SER A 166 -0.79 12.72 -2.76
CA SER A 166 -0.39 12.69 -4.18
C SER A 166 0.95 11.98 -4.34
N ALA A 167 1.93 12.30 -3.50
CA ALA A 167 3.25 11.70 -3.55
C ALA A 167 3.24 10.22 -3.13
N ALA A 168 2.41 9.84 -2.15
CA ALA A 168 2.20 8.43 -1.81
C ALA A 168 1.65 7.64 -3.01
N LEU A 169 0.66 8.20 -3.72
CA LEU A 169 0.14 7.56 -4.93
C LEU A 169 1.19 7.50 -6.05
N VAL A 170 2.01 8.54 -6.22
CA VAL A 170 3.16 8.50 -7.15
C VAL A 170 4.09 7.35 -6.77
N GLY A 171 4.52 7.26 -5.51
CA GLY A 171 5.40 6.20 -5.02
C GLY A 171 4.85 4.80 -5.26
N ILE A 172 3.59 4.56 -4.90
CA ILE A 172 2.89 3.29 -5.15
C ILE A 172 2.89 2.95 -6.63
N VAL A 173 2.55 3.92 -7.49
CA VAL A 173 2.41 3.69 -8.92
C VAL A 173 3.76 3.48 -9.60
N THR A 174 4.81 4.19 -9.17
CA THR A 174 6.16 4.05 -9.73
C THR A 174 6.83 2.76 -9.30
N ALA A 175 6.73 2.41 -8.02
CA ALA A 175 7.43 1.26 -7.46
C ALA A 175 6.59 -0.03 -7.51
N ARG A 176 5.28 0.08 -7.80
CA ARG A 176 4.30 -1.02 -7.76
C ARG A 176 4.25 -1.75 -6.42
N VAL A 177 4.55 -1.02 -5.35
CA VAL A 177 4.56 -1.54 -3.99
C VAL A 177 3.89 -0.58 -3.03
N MET A 178 3.36 -1.13 -1.95
CA MET A 178 2.89 -0.39 -0.79
C MET A 178 3.99 -0.45 0.26
N PRO A 179 4.42 0.69 0.82
CA PRO A 179 5.33 0.69 1.95
C PRO A 179 4.79 -0.20 3.07
N ALA A 180 5.62 -1.11 3.57
CA ALA A 180 5.24 -1.85 4.77
C ALA A 180 5.14 -0.89 5.97
N VAL A 181 4.34 -1.26 6.97
CA VAL A 181 4.32 -0.48 8.21
C VAL A 181 5.64 -0.69 8.94
N ASP A 182 6.36 0.41 9.18
CA ASP A 182 7.65 0.42 9.85
C ASP A 182 7.58 -0.30 11.21
N TYR A 183 8.24 -1.46 11.28
CA TYR A 183 8.70 -2.06 12.52
C TYR A 183 10.22 -1.84 12.56
N PRO A 184 10.86 -1.64 13.73
CA PRO A 184 12.31 -1.43 13.83
C PRO A 184 13.08 -2.73 13.52
N VAL A 185 12.99 -3.20 12.28
CA VAL A 185 13.65 -4.39 11.76
C VAL A 185 14.26 -4.02 10.40
N PRO A 186 15.58 -4.16 10.23
CA PRO A 186 16.31 -3.65 9.06
C PRO A 186 16.02 -4.35 7.72
N GLU A 187 15.11 -5.32 7.69
CA GLU A 187 14.84 -6.22 6.54
C GLU A 187 13.37 -6.19 6.11
N THR A 188 12.68 -5.07 6.40
CA THR A 188 11.28 -4.91 6.04
C THR A 188 11.15 -4.72 4.53
N VAL A 189 10.34 -5.55 3.88
CA VAL A 189 10.07 -5.49 2.43
C VAL A 189 8.72 -4.86 2.15
N ASP A 190 8.66 -4.02 1.12
CA ASP A 190 7.42 -3.43 0.64
C ASP A 190 6.51 -4.49 -0.01
N LEU A 191 5.21 -4.25 0.04
CA LEU A 191 4.20 -5.22 -0.39
C LEU A 191 3.77 -4.99 -1.84
N PRO A 192 3.77 -6.00 -2.72
CA PRO A 192 3.39 -5.82 -4.12
C PRO A 192 1.92 -5.40 -4.29
N VAL A 193 1.70 -4.37 -5.12
CA VAL A 193 0.37 -3.85 -5.48
C VAL A 193 0.00 -4.29 -6.89
N ARG A 194 -1.12 -5.00 -7.04
CA ARG A 194 -1.70 -5.33 -8.36
C ARG A 194 -2.86 -4.40 -8.69
N ASP A 195 -3.43 -4.57 -9.88
CA ASP A 195 -4.50 -3.74 -10.41
C ASP A 195 -5.71 -3.65 -9.49
N ASP A 196 -6.12 -4.77 -8.88
CA ASP A 196 -7.25 -4.82 -7.95
C ASP A 196 -6.98 -4.00 -6.67
N GLU A 197 -5.76 -4.11 -6.13
CA GLU A 197 -5.36 -3.35 -4.94
C GLU A 197 -5.23 -1.86 -5.26
N LEU A 198 -4.64 -1.50 -6.40
CA LEU A 198 -4.59 -0.10 -6.84
C LEU A 198 -6.00 0.46 -7.03
N ALA A 199 -6.92 -0.32 -7.60
CA ALA A 199 -8.31 0.10 -7.74
C ALA A 199 -8.98 0.33 -6.38
N HIS A 200 -8.77 -0.57 -5.43
CA HIS A 200 -9.28 -0.42 -4.07
C HIS A 200 -8.72 0.83 -3.38
N ILE A 201 -7.41 1.10 -3.52
CA ILE A 201 -6.74 2.29 -2.99
C ILE A 201 -7.37 3.56 -3.58
N LEU A 202 -7.55 3.61 -4.90
CA LEU A 202 -8.16 4.74 -5.58
C LEU A 202 -9.61 4.96 -5.13
N GLN A 203 -10.38 3.89 -4.97
CA GLN A 203 -11.78 3.96 -4.55
C GLN A 203 -11.92 4.41 -3.09
N ALA A 204 -11.11 3.86 -2.19
CA ALA A 204 -11.22 4.14 -0.76
C ALA A 204 -10.73 5.54 -0.41
N TYR A 205 -9.65 6.00 -1.05
CA TYR A 205 -8.99 7.25 -0.65
C TYR A 205 -9.20 8.38 -1.66
N TYR A 206 -9.18 8.12 -2.97
CA TYR A 206 -9.10 9.16 -3.99
C TYR A 206 -10.41 9.45 -4.74
N VAL A 207 -11.49 8.70 -4.47
CA VAL A 207 -12.78 8.83 -5.18
C VAL A 207 -13.35 10.24 -5.17
N ASP A 208 -13.20 10.95 -4.05
CA ASP A 208 -13.70 12.31 -3.87
C ASP A 208 -12.69 13.39 -4.28
N SER A 209 -11.48 13.01 -4.67
CA SER A 209 -10.35 13.91 -4.93
C SER A 209 -9.75 13.71 -6.34
N PRO A 210 -10.54 13.84 -7.43
CA PRO A 210 -10.07 13.62 -8.80
C PRO A 210 -8.89 14.54 -9.19
N VAL A 211 -8.81 15.74 -8.60
CA VAL A 211 -7.71 16.68 -8.84
C VAL A 211 -6.36 16.09 -8.43
N LEU A 212 -6.30 15.34 -7.32
CA LEU A 212 -5.04 14.69 -6.90
C LEU A 212 -4.61 13.64 -7.92
N VAL A 213 -5.55 12.84 -8.42
CA VAL A 213 -5.29 11.82 -9.44
C VAL A 213 -4.85 12.44 -10.77
N ILE A 214 -5.44 13.56 -11.17
CA ILE A 214 -5.00 14.34 -12.35
C ILE A 214 -3.56 14.83 -12.18
N ASN A 215 -3.23 15.38 -11.01
CA ASN A 215 -1.88 15.88 -10.71
C ASN A 215 -0.85 14.75 -10.75
N VAL A 216 -1.18 13.58 -10.17
CA VAL A 216 -0.32 12.38 -10.22
C VAL A 216 -0.10 11.90 -11.65
N LEU A 217 -1.17 11.74 -12.45
CA LEU A 217 -1.05 11.35 -13.86
C LEU A 217 -0.19 12.32 -14.67
N THR A 218 -0.35 13.62 -14.42
CA THR A 218 0.44 14.68 -15.07
C THR A 218 1.91 14.58 -14.68
N ALA A 219 2.21 14.42 -13.39
CA ALA A 219 3.57 14.27 -12.89
C ALA A 219 4.26 13.02 -13.46
N LEU A 220 3.58 11.86 -13.43
CA LEU A 220 4.10 10.60 -13.98
C LEU A 220 4.36 10.69 -15.48
N ARG A 221 3.47 11.35 -16.24
CA ARG A 221 3.66 11.57 -17.68
C ARG A 221 4.86 12.46 -17.96
N LYS A 222 5.01 13.56 -17.21
CA LYS A 222 6.15 14.48 -17.35
C LYS A 222 7.49 13.80 -17.03
N ALA A 223 7.48 12.87 -16.08
CA ALA A 223 8.64 12.07 -15.72
C ALA A 223 8.91 10.88 -16.68
N HIS A 224 8.07 10.67 -17.71
CA HIS A 224 8.11 9.50 -18.59
C HIS A 224 8.08 8.15 -17.85
N ALA A 225 7.50 8.11 -16.64
CA ALA A 225 7.43 6.89 -15.85
C ALA A 225 6.35 5.95 -16.40
N ASP A 226 6.66 4.67 -16.61
CA ASP A 226 5.70 3.67 -17.12
C ASP A 226 4.44 3.55 -16.26
N GLY A 227 4.54 3.89 -14.98
CA GLY A 227 3.42 3.95 -14.03
C GLY A 227 2.23 4.80 -14.50
N HIS A 228 2.42 5.82 -15.35
CA HIS A 228 1.29 6.61 -15.87
C HIS A 228 0.31 5.77 -16.70
N ARG A 229 0.80 4.81 -17.50
CA ARG A 229 -0.06 3.94 -18.32
C ARG A 229 -0.80 2.96 -17.44
N TRP A 230 -0.13 2.44 -16.41
CA TRP A 230 -0.73 1.52 -15.46
C TRP A 230 -1.87 2.18 -14.68
N LEU A 231 -1.62 3.35 -14.06
CA LEU A 231 -2.65 4.11 -13.35
C LEU A 231 -3.83 4.48 -14.27
N ALA A 232 -3.55 4.92 -15.49
CA ALA A 232 -4.60 5.23 -16.46
C ALA A 232 -5.40 3.99 -16.88
N GLY A 233 -4.75 2.84 -17.06
CA GLY A 233 -5.41 1.56 -17.36
C GLY A 233 -6.36 1.17 -16.24
N VAL A 234 -5.86 1.09 -14.99
CA VAL A 234 -6.69 0.74 -13.82
C VAL A 234 -7.88 1.69 -13.66
N LEU A 235 -7.71 3.00 -13.86
CA LEU A 235 -8.83 3.96 -13.81
C LEU A 235 -9.92 3.65 -14.86
N ASN A 236 -9.54 3.24 -16.06
CA ASN A 236 -10.49 3.06 -17.17
C ASN A 236 -11.12 1.66 -17.19
N ASP A 237 -10.38 0.64 -16.77
CA ASP A 237 -10.78 -0.77 -16.91
C ASP A 237 -11.65 -1.25 -15.75
N ARG A 238 -11.69 -0.48 -14.63
CA ARG A 238 -12.39 -0.85 -13.41
C ARG A 238 -13.75 -0.14 -13.29
N PRO A 239 -14.88 -0.86 -13.39
CA PRO A 239 -16.22 -0.26 -13.36
C PRO A 239 -16.50 0.58 -12.11
N GLU A 240 -15.99 0.14 -10.96
CA GLU A 240 -16.12 0.82 -9.67
C GLU A 240 -15.48 2.23 -9.68
N LEU A 241 -14.44 2.44 -10.50
CA LEU A 241 -13.77 3.73 -10.65
C LEU A 241 -14.40 4.63 -11.72
N GLY A 242 -15.48 4.20 -12.38
CA GLY A 242 -16.04 4.88 -13.56
C GLY A 242 -16.35 6.36 -13.33
N ASN A 243 -16.86 6.73 -12.15
CA ASN A 243 -17.10 8.13 -11.80
C ASN A 243 -15.81 8.94 -11.65
N LEU A 244 -14.81 8.37 -10.94
CA LEU A 244 -13.50 9.00 -10.77
C LEU A 244 -12.81 9.18 -12.13
N ALA A 245 -12.78 8.15 -12.97
CA ALA A 245 -12.19 8.18 -14.30
C ALA A 245 -12.84 9.24 -15.21
N ARG A 246 -14.17 9.38 -15.16
CA ARG A 246 -14.88 10.44 -15.89
C ARG A 246 -14.46 11.83 -15.40
N ARG A 247 -14.39 12.06 -14.09
CA ARG A 247 -13.99 13.36 -13.51
C ARG A 247 -12.54 13.70 -13.84
N VAL A 248 -11.64 12.71 -13.80
CA VAL A 248 -10.23 12.85 -14.20
C VAL A 248 -10.11 13.26 -15.68
N ARG A 249 -10.89 12.66 -16.58
CA ARG A 249 -10.90 13.01 -18.01
C ARG A 249 -11.38 14.44 -18.27
N VAL A 250 -12.49 14.85 -17.64
CA VAL A 250 -13.04 16.20 -17.81
C VAL A 250 -12.10 17.26 -17.23
N GLY A 251 -11.54 17.02 -16.05
CA GLY A 251 -10.61 17.96 -15.40
C GLY A 251 -9.24 18.04 -16.08
N GLY A 252 -8.77 16.96 -16.72
CA GLY A 252 -7.51 16.94 -17.45
C GLY A 252 -7.56 17.59 -18.84
N GLY A 253 -8.74 17.75 -19.43
CA GLY A 253 -8.92 18.34 -20.77
C GLY A 253 -8.96 19.87 -20.80
N GLY A 254 -8.89 20.55 -19.66
CA GLY A 254 -9.06 22.00 -19.54
C GLY A 254 -7.78 22.86 -19.56
N VAL A 255 -6.58 22.26 -19.71
CA VAL A 255 -5.31 23.00 -19.59
C VAL A 255 -4.69 23.38 -20.94
N ASP A 256 -5.24 22.93 -22.08
CA ASP A 256 -4.65 23.15 -23.41
C ASP A 256 -5.38 24.18 -24.31
N THR A 257 -6.20 25.07 -23.74
CA THR A 257 -6.80 26.19 -24.50
C THR A 257 -6.59 27.53 -23.81
N ALA A 258 -5.37 27.83 -23.38
CA ALA A 258 -4.92 29.22 -23.28
C ALA A 258 -4.38 29.65 -24.65
N ARG A 259 -5.32 29.96 -25.54
CA ARG A 259 -5.08 30.64 -26.82
C ARG A 259 -4.33 31.93 -26.50
N THR A 260 -3.06 31.98 -26.88
CA THR A 260 -2.27 33.22 -26.87
C THR A 260 -3.08 34.28 -27.63
N PRO A 261 -3.33 35.48 -27.08
CA PRO A 261 -3.89 36.56 -27.87
C PRO A 261 -2.88 36.87 -28.97
N ASP A 262 -3.31 36.64 -30.20
CA ASP A 262 -2.58 36.98 -31.40
C ASP A 262 -2.32 38.49 -31.39
N GLY A 263 -1.05 38.85 -31.55
CA GLY A 263 -0.58 40.23 -31.56
C GLY A 263 -1.10 40.93 -32.79
N GLY A 264 -2.13 41.76 -32.62
CA GLY A 264 -2.51 42.78 -33.59
C GLY A 264 -1.44 43.87 -33.63
N ASN A 265 -0.55 43.76 -34.61
CA ASN A 265 0.37 44.82 -35.02
C ASN A 265 -0.44 45.85 -35.84
N ASP A 266 -0.77 46.98 -35.23
CA ASP A 266 -1.18 48.18 -35.97
C ASP A 266 0.03 49.13 -36.04
N ALA A 267 0.62 49.19 -37.23
CA ALA A 267 1.56 50.21 -37.63
C ALA A 267 0.77 51.35 -38.28
N GLU A 268 0.77 52.53 -37.68
CA GLU A 268 0.52 53.79 -38.41
C GLU A 268 1.22 54.98 -37.76
N THR A 269 2.29 55.39 -38.45
CA THR A 269 2.73 56.77 -38.73
C THR A 269 2.33 57.92 -37.81
N SER A 270 3.34 58.60 -37.26
CA SER A 270 3.47 60.06 -37.40
C SER A 270 4.89 60.50 -37.06
N GLY A 271 5.60 61.04 -38.04
CA GLY A 271 6.81 61.81 -37.80
C GLY A 271 6.49 63.19 -37.20
N VAL A 272 7.55 63.87 -36.74
CA VAL A 272 7.87 65.30 -36.95
C VAL A 272 8.83 65.76 -35.84
N GLU A 273 10.04 66.09 -36.30
CA GLU A 273 10.94 67.20 -35.94
C GLU A 273 11.66 67.33 -34.58
N ASP A 274 12.97 67.49 -34.74
CA ASP A 274 13.91 68.43 -34.12
C ASP A 274 14.28 68.36 -32.62
N ASN A 275 15.50 67.85 -32.38
CA ASN A 275 16.74 68.56 -31.95
C ASN A 275 16.63 69.75 -30.94
N PRO A 276 17.69 70.14 -30.17
CA PRO A 276 19.03 69.53 -30.01
C PRO A 276 19.62 69.58 -28.55
N LYS A 277 20.85 69.04 -28.40
CA LYS A 277 21.86 69.31 -27.33
C LYS A 277 21.51 68.77 -25.92
N THR A 278 22.42 68.17 -25.14
CA THR A 278 23.76 68.68 -24.80
C THR A 278 24.62 67.55 -24.21
N VAL A 279 25.90 67.65 -24.52
CA VAL A 279 27.08 67.08 -23.84
C VAL A 279 26.99 67.21 -22.31
N PHE A 280 27.21 66.12 -21.58
CA PHE A 280 28.34 65.87 -20.65
C PHE A 280 28.32 64.42 -20.19
#